data_AF-A0A0Q6UVX8-F1
#
_entry.id   AF-A0A0Q6UVX8-F1
#
_cell.length_a   1.000
_cell.length_b   1.000
_cell.length_c   1.000
_cell.angle_alpha   90.00
_cell.angle_beta   90.00
_cell.angle_gamma   90.00
#
_symmetry.space_group_name_H-M   'P 1'
#
loop_
_entity.id
_entity.type
_entity.pdbx_description
1 polymer ?
#
loop_
_entity_poly.entity_id
_entity_poly.type
_entity_poly.pdbx_seq_one_letter_code
_entity_poly.pdbx_strand_id
1 'polypeptide(L)'
;MTRPADPAIDEAATPARSRSARALVQAVRWRTGLSQAEFADAFRIDLTLLEDLEHGDARPDAALTAYLRVIDHAPEVVRAALGRAS
;
A
#
# COMPACT_ATOMS: atom_id res chain seq x y z
N MET A 1 -17.74 19.18 35.87
CA MET A 1 -17.01 18.05 35.27
C MET A 1 -16.86 18.31 33.78
N THR A 2 -15.81 19.03 33.40
CA THR A 2 -15.53 19.37 32.00
C THR A 2 -14.96 18.13 31.32
N ARG A 3 -15.67 17.62 30.31
CA ARG A 3 -15.24 16.51 29.45
C ARG A 3 -13.89 16.89 28.81
N PRO A 4 -12.87 16.00 28.78
CA PRO A 4 -11.61 16.33 28.16
C PRO A 4 -11.85 16.56 26.67
N ALA A 5 -11.17 17.56 26.11
CA ALA A 5 -11.16 17.82 24.68
C ALA A 5 -10.67 16.56 23.95
N ASP A 6 -11.45 16.17 22.95
CA ASP A 6 -11.16 15.13 21.96
C ASP A 6 -9.73 15.31 21.43
N PRO A 7 -8.84 14.30 21.51
CA PRO A 7 -7.44 14.47 21.15
C PRO A 7 -7.34 14.85 19.68
N ALA A 8 -6.40 15.76 19.40
CA ALA A 8 -6.05 16.23 18.07
C ALA A 8 -6.04 15.08 17.07
N ILE A 9 -7.03 15.07 16.17
CA ILE A 9 -6.90 14.46 14.86
C ILE A 9 -5.61 15.03 14.29
N ASP A 10 -4.58 14.19 14.20
CA ASP A 10 -3.31 14.53 13.58
C ASP A 10 -3.61 15.15 12.20
N GLU A 11 -3.51 16.47 12.10
CA GLU A 11 -3.95 17.26 10.94
C GLU A 11 -3.12 16.89 9.68
N ALA A 12 -1.97 16.24 9.89
CA ALA A 12 -1.16 15.61 8.84
C ALA A 12 -1.85 14.38 8.19
N ALA A 13 -2.80 13.75 8.87
CA ALA A 13 -3.51 12.56 8.43
C ALA A 13 -4.86 12.89 7.76
N THR A 14 -4.85 13.64 6.64
CA THR A 14 -6.09 13.93 5.90
C THR A 14 -6.82 12.63 5.47
N PRO A 15 -8.08 12.36 5.91
CA PRO A 15 -8.77 11.10 5.62
C PRO A 15 -8.98 10.81 4.13
N ALA A 16 -9.06 11.85 3.30
CA ALA A 16 -9.12 11.71 1.85
C ALA A 16 -7.84 11.08 1.28
N ARG A 17 -6.66 11.50 1.76
CA ARG A 17 -5.37 10.96 1.30
C ARG A 17 -5.20 9.49 1.71
N SER A 18 -5.60 9.13 2.93
CA SER A 18 -5.56 7.73 3.38
C SER A 18 -6.47 6.84 2.53
N ARG A 19 -7.70 7.28 2.24
CA ARG A 19 -8.60 6.57 1.32
C ARG A 19 -8.01 6.41 -0.08
N SER A 20 -7.38 7.46 -0.62
CA SER A 20 -6.70 7.38 -1.92
C SER A 20 -5.51 6.43 -1.92
N ALA A 21 -4.72 6.40 -0.84
CA ALA A 21 -3.60 5.47 -0.70
C ALA A 21 -4.06 4.01 -0.64
N ARG A 22 -5.04 3.71 0.23
CA ARG A 22 -5.68 2.40 0.30
C ARG A 22 -6.25 1.96 -1.06
N ALA A 23 -6.98 2.85 -1.74
CA ALA A 23 -7.57 2.55 -3.03
C ALA A 23 -6.51 2.26 -4.11
N LEU A 24 -5.38 2.98 -4.10
CA LEU A 24 -4.25 2.69 -5.01
C LEU A 24 -3.73 1.27 -4.80
N VAL A 25 -3.40 0.90 -3.55
CA VAL A 25 -2.80 -0.40 -3.23
C VAL A 25 -3.73 -1.55 -3.64
N GLN A 26 -5.01 -1.47 -3.25
CA GLN A 26 -6.01 -2.47 -3.62
C GLN A 26 -6.18 -2.58 -5.14
N ALA A 27 -6.26 -1.45 -5.85
CA ALA A 27 -6.44 -1.44 -7.30
C ALA A 27 -5.24 -2.02 -8.06
N VAL A 28 -4.01 -1.78 -7.58
CA VAL A 28 -2.79 -2.37 -8.16
C VAL A 28 -2.84 -3.89 -7.98
N ARG A 29 -3.08 -4.38 -6.76
CA ARG A 29 -3.13 -5.83 -6.49
C ARG A 29 -4.23 -6.53 -7.27
N TRP A 30 -5.45 -6.00 -7.28
CA TRP A 30 -6.55 -6.66 -7.98
C TRP A 30 -6.30 -6.83 -9.47
N ARG A 31 -5.57 -5.91 -10.09
CA ARG A 31 -5.21 -6.02 -11.51
C ARG A 31 -4.18 -7.09 -11.82
N THR A 32 -3.39 -7.53 -10.83
CA THR A 32 -2.50 -8.67 -11.02
C THR A 32 -3.22 -10.02 -10.88
N GLY A 33 -4.45 -10.03 -10.35
CA GLY A 33 -5.22 -11.26 -10.11
C GLY A 33 -4.68 -12.12 -8.96
N LEU A 34 -3.74 -11.59 -8.16
CA LEU A 34 -3.09 -12.32 -7.07
C LEU A 34 -3.84 -12.13 -5.75
N SER A 35 -3.81 -13.16 -4.91
CA SER A 35 -4.14 -13.00 -3.49
C SER A 35 -3.16 -12.02 -2.81
N GLN A 36 -3.50 -11.57 -1.61
CA GLN A 36 -2.65 -10.66 -0.85
C GLN A 36 -1.26 -11.25 -0.56
N ALA A 37 -1.21 -12.51 -0.11
CA ALA A 37 0.04 -13.20 0.17
C ALA A 37 0.90 -13.42 -1.11
N GLU A 38 0.27 -13.81 -2.22
CA GLU A 38 0.97 -13.98 -3.50
C GLU A 38 1.50 -12.63 -4.03
N PHE A 39 0.75 -11.54 -3.87
CA PHE A 39 1.19 -10.21 -4.26
C PHE A 39 2.38 -9.73 -3.42
N ALA A 40 2.30 -9.91 -2.10
CA ALA A 40 3.37 -9.58 -1.16
C ALA A 40 4.68 -10.30 -1.54
N ASP A 41 4.60 -11.62 -1.77
CA ASP A 41 5.75 -12.43 -2.16
C ASP A 41 6.30 -12.04 -3.55
N ALA A 42 5.41 -11.97 -4.55
CA ALA A 42 5.80 -11.68 -5.94
C ALA A 42 6.51 -10.32 -6.11
N PHE A 43 6.15 -9.35 -5.28
CA PHE A 43 6.67 -7.98 -5.36
C PHE A 43 7.57 -7.58 -4.18
N ARG A 44 7.96 -8.52 -3.31
CA ARG A 44 8.85 -8.27 -2.16
C ARG A 44 8.34 -7.15 -1.25
N ILE A 45 7.03 -7.11 -1.03
CA ILE A 45 6.38 -6.22 -0.07
C ILE A 45 6.08 -7.06 1.17
N ASP A 46 6.42 -6.54 2.34
CA ASP A 46 6.06 -7.21 3.60
C ASP A 46 4.54 -7.40 3.70
N LEU A 47 4.11 -8.61 4.08
CA LEU A 47 2.69 -8.95 4.10
C LEU A 47 1.93 -8.13 5.15
N THR A 48 2.49 -7.93 6.33
CA THR A 48 1.87 -7.12 7.39
C THR A 48 1.75 -5.66 6.96
N LEU A 49 2.79 -5.10 6.34
CA LEU A 49 2.72 -3.76 5.76
C LEU A 49 1.63 -3.67 4.68
N LEU A 50 1.52 -4.67 3.79
CA LEU A 50 0.47 -4.70 2.77
C LEU A 50 -0.93 -4.76 3.39
N GLU A 51 -1.11 -5.52 4.47
CA GLU A 51 -2.35 -5.57 5.25
C GLU A 51 -2.69 -4.20 5.83
N ASP A 52 -1.77 -3.54 6.52
CA ASP A 52 -1.99 -2.22 7.12
C ASP A 52 -2.34 -1.17 6.04
N LEU A 53 -1.71 -1.25 4.88
CA LEU A 53 -1.99 -0.36 3.74
C LEU A 53 -3.38 -0.59 3.13
N GLU A 54 -3.79 -1.86 2.98
CA GLU A 54 -5.11 -2.22 2.46
C GLU A 54 -6.24 -1.97 3.46
N HIS A 55 -5.95 -1.97 4.77
CA HIS A 55 -6.89 -1.54 5.80
C HIS A 55 -6.93 -0.02 5.96
N GLY A 56 -5.84 0.66 5.60
CA GLY A 56 -5.70 2.12 5.72
C GLY A 56 -5.11 2.57 7.06
N ASP A 57 -4.53 1.64 7.81
CA ASP A 57 -3.82 1.85 9.07
C ASP A 57 -2.41 2.39 8.84
N ALA A 58 -1.86 2.19 7.64
CA ALA A 58 -0.59 2.75 7.18
C ALA A 58 -0.73 3.60 5.91
N ARG A 59 0.33 4.34 5.59
CA ARG A 59 0.47 5.07 4.31
C ARG A 59 1.76 4.63 3.62
N PRO A 60 1.71 4.40 2.30
CA PRO A 60 2.93 4.11 1.56
C PRO A 60 3.77 5.39 1.51
N ASP A 61 5.08 5.25 1.71
CA ASP A 61 6.00 6.35 1.50
C ASP A 61 6.15 6.66 -0.01
N ALA A 62 7.02 7.62 -0.34
CA ALA A 62 7.25 8.01 -1.72
C ALA A 62 7.83 6.87 -2.58
N ALA A 63 8.70 6.03 -2.01
CA ALA A 63 9.35 4.94 -2.73
C ALA A 63 8.36 3.82 -3.03
N LEU A 64 7.59 3.39 -2.02
CA LEU A 64 6.54 2.38 -2.18
C LEU A 64 5.44 2.87 -3.12
N THR A 65 5.06 4.16 -3.04
CA THR A 65 4.09 4.74 -3.99
C THR A 65 4.60 4.68 -5.43
N ALA A 66 5.86 5.04 -5.68
CA ALA A 66 6.46 4.94 -7.00
C ALA A 66 6.53 3.48 -7.47
N TYR A 67 6.92 2.57 -6.59
CA TYR A 67 7.01 1.15 -6.88
C TYR A 67 5.65 0.54 -7.25
N LEU A 68 4.60 0.83 -6.47
CA LEU A 68 3.23 0.42 -6.76
C LEU A 68 2.77 0.89 -8.14
N ARG A 69 3.11 2.13 -8.54
CA ARG A 69 2.80 2.64 -9.89
C ARG A 69 3.56 1.91 -11.00
N VAL A 70 4.77 1.45 -10.75
CA VAL A 70 5.55 0.65 -11.72
C VAL A 70 4.94 -0.75 -11.85
N ILE A 71 4.61 -1.40 -10.72
CA ILE A 71 3.87 -2.68 -10.73
C ILE A 71 2.58 -2.52 -11.51
N ASP A 72 1.89 -1.41 -11.31
CA ASP A 72 0.62 -1.11 -11.96
C ASP A 72 0.66 -1.11 -13.48
N HIS A 73 1.76 -0.60 -14.00
CA HIS A 73 1.97 -0.41 -15.42
C HIS A 73 2.60 -1.64 -16.08
N ALA A 74 3.51 -2.32 -15.37
CA ALA A 74 4.32 -3.40 -15.94
C ALA A 74 4.63 -4.50 -14.90
N PRO A 75 3.61 -5.23 -14.40
CA PRO A 75 3.80 -6.20 -13.32
C PRO A 75 4.74 -7.36 -13.72
N GLU A 76 4.63 -7.82 -14.97
CA GLU A 76 5.47 -8.89 -15.53
C GLU A 76 6.95 -8.47 -15.62
N VAL A 77 7.22 -7.20 -15.95
CA VAL A 77 8.60 -6.67 -16.01
C VAL A 77 9.22 -6.63 -14.62
N VAL A 78 8.45 -6.19 -13.62
CA VAL A 78 8.90 -6.17 -12.22
C VAL A 78 9.19 -7.58 -11.73
N ARG A 79 8.28 -8.54 -11.93
CA ARG A 79 8.52 -9.94 -11.52
C ARG A 79 9.76 -10.52 -12.20
N ALA A 80 9.92 -10.29 -13.50
CA ALA A 80 11.09 -10.76 -14.24
C ALA A 80 12.40 -10.12 -13.73
N ALA A 81 12.38 -8.86 -13.30
CA ALA A 81 13.52 -8.19 -12.71
C ALA A 81 13.88 -8.78 -11.34
N LEU A 82 12.88 -9.00 -10.48
CA LEU A 82 13.08 -9.54 -9.12
C LEU A 82 13.54 -11.00 -9.13
N GLY A 83 13.05 -11.82 -10.08
CA GLY A 83 13.49 -13.21 -10.22
C GLY A 83 14.90 -13.39 -10.78
N ARG A 84 15.51 -12.35 -11.38
CA ARG A 84 16.93 -12.37 -11.78
C ARG A 84 17.88 -12.00 -10.64
N ALA A 85 17.36 -11.39 -9.57
CA ALA A 85 18.13 -10.91 -8.44
C ALA A 85 18.19 -11.92 -7.27
N SER A 86 17.54 -13.09 -7.43
CA SER A 86 17.46 -14.18 -6.45
C SER A 86 18.44 -15.32 -6.75
#